data_AF-A0A183NKT4-F1
#
_entry.id   AF-A0A183NKT4-F1
#
_cell.length_a   1.000
_cell.length_b   1.000
_cell.length_c   1.000
_cell.angle_alpha   90.00
_cell.angle_beta   90.00
_cell.angle_gamma   90.00
#
_symmetry.space_group_name_H-M   'P 1'
#
loop_
_entity.id
_entity.type
_entity.pdbx_description
1 polymer ?
#
loop_
_entity_poly.entity_id
_entity_poly.type
_entity_poly.pdbx_seq_one_letter_code
_entity_poly.pdbx_strand_id
1 'polypeptide(L)'
;MLERLPHQTFSFQEVDKKTYVPLNHLYPTQAPFTVCNSSLSEYAVMGFELGYSLTNPEALVIWEAQFGDFNNTAQCIIDQFISSGQQKWVRQSGIVLLLPHGYEGMGPEHSSARIERFLQMSNDEENHVPVSILFPMFFF
;
A
#
# COMPACT_ATOMS: atom_id res chain seq x y z
N MET A 1 -11.83 8.55 3.39
CA MET A 1 -11.96 8.94 4.81
C MET A 1 -10.56 9.36 5.22
N LEU A 2 -10.41 10.60 5.69
CA LEU A 2 -9.12 11.30 5.76
C LEU A 2 -8.43 11.02 7.09
N GLU A 3 -7.73 9.91 7.20
CA GLU A 3 -6.53 9.92 8.04
C GLU A 3 -5.37 10.35 7.15
N ARG A 4 -5.06 11.64 7.19
CA ARG A 4 -3.81 12.14 6.65
C ARG A 4 -2.70 11.46 7.45
N LEU A 5 -1.81 10.74 6.79
CA LEU A 5 -0.53 10.37 7.39
C LEU A 5 0.10 11.63 8.01
N PRO A 6 0.43 11.63 9.32
CA PRO A 6 0.84 12.84 10.00
C PRO A 6 2.12 13.41 9.33
N HIS A 7 2.06 14.70 9.01
CA HIS A 7 3.19 15.53 8.58
C HIS A 7 3.81 15.31 7.19
N GLN A 8 3.25 14.45 6.32
CA GLN A 8 3.71 14.38 4.92
C GLN A 8 3.27 15.60 4.09
N THR A 9 2.12 16.18 4.41
CA THR A 9 1.62 17.42 3.80
C THR A 9 1.26 18.42 4.89
N PHE A 10 1.86 19.60 4.86
CA PHE A 10 1.50 20.74 5.69
C PHE A 10 0.44 21.58 5.00
N SER A 11 -0.55 22.07 5.74
CA SER A 11 -1.53 23.03 5.23
C SER A 11 -1.37 24.36 5.95
N PHE A 12 -1.16 25.44 5.19
CA PHE A 12 -1.04 26.78 5.77
C PHE A 12 -2.42 27.24 6.28
N GLN A 13 -2.51 27.56 7.58
CA GLN A 13 -3.76 27.99 8.22
C GLN A 13 -4.21 29.39 7.78
N GLU A 14 -3.26 30.31 7.56
CA GLU A 14 -3.56 31.71 7.24
C GLU A 14 -3.54 32.02 5.73
N VAL A 15 -3.05 31.09 4.90
CA VAL A 15 -2.91 31.28 3.45
C VAL A 15 -3.65 30.17 2.71
N ASP A 16 -4.96 30.36 2.57
CA ASP A 16 -5.84 29.69 1.60
C ASP A 16 -5.69 28.15 1.51
N LYS A 17 -5.42 27.50 2.65
CA LYS A 17 -5.18 26.05 2.78
C LYS A 17 -4.13 25.49 1.82
N LYS A 18 -3.18 26.32 1.35
CA LYS A 18 -2.11 25.85 0.46
C LYS A 18 -1.41 24.64 1.09
N THR A 19 -1.26 23.58 0.31
CA THR A 19 -0.58 22.36 0.72
C THR A 19 0.90 22.44 0.36
N TYR A 20 1.76 22.19 1.33
CA TYR A 20 3.21 22.08 1.16
C TYR A 20 3.65 20.66 1.47
N VAL A 21 4.43 20.08 0.57
CA VAL A 21 4.98 18.73 0.71
C VAL A 21 6.50 18.85 0.85
N PRO A 22 7.04 18.79 2.09
CA PRO A 22 8.48 18.98 2.34
C PRO A 22 9.35 17.98 1.60
N LEU A 23 8.86 16.75 1.47
CA LEU A 23 9.58 15.70 0.76
C LEU A 23 9.87 16.03 -0.69
N ASN A 24 9.18 17.02 -1.30
CA ASN A 24 9.44 17.51 -2.65
C ASN A 24 10.52 18.60 -2.75
N HIS A 25 11.14 19.01 -1.62
CA HIS A 25 12.01 20.19 -1.55
C HIS A 25 13.34 19.93 -0.80
N LEU A 26 13.83 18.69 -0.80
CA LEU A 26 15.08 18.30 -0.15
C LEU A 26 16.31 18.65 -1.00
N TYR A 27 16.27 18.43 -2.32
CA TYR A 27 17.37 18.75 -3.25
C TYR A 27 16.86 18.91 -4.70
N PRO A 28 17.52 19.72 -5.56
CA PRO A 28 16.97 20.06 -6.89
C PRO A 28 16.78 18.88 -7.86
N THR A 29 17.53 17.78 -7.70
CA THR A 29 17.54 16.62 -8.62
C THR A 29 16.81 15.40 -8.04
N GLN A 30 15.98 15.60 -7.02
CA GLN A 30 15.28 14.52 -6.35
C GLN A 30 14.18 13.86 -7.19
N ALA A 31 13.85 12.62 -6.83
CA ALA A 31 12.67 11.96 -7.35
C ALA A 31 11.39 12.68 -6.89
N PRO A 32 10.35 12.73 -7.73
CA PRO A 32 9.07 13.27 -7.33
C PRO A 32 8.42 12.39 -6.26
N PHE A 33 7.85 13.04 -5.24
CA PHE A 33 7.04 12.38 -4.22
C PHE A 33 5.60 12.88 -4.32
N THR A 34 4.67 11.94 -4.34
CA THR A 34 3.23 12.22 -4.39
C THR A 34 2.54 11.49 -3.26
N VAL A 35 1.72 12.22 -2.51
CA VAL A 35 0.82 11.67 -1.50
C VAL A 35 -0.61 12.02 -1.90
N CYS A 36 -1.45 11.00 -2.02
CA CYS A 36 -2.84 11.13 -2.45
C CYS A 36 -3.77 10.71 -1.32
N ASN A 37 -4.59 11.64 -0.85
CA ASN A 37 -5.72 11.27 0.00
C ASN A 37 -6.82 10.69 -0.89
N SER A 38 -7.01 9.38 -0.82
CA SER A 38 -7.95 8.67 -1.68
C SER A 38 -9.42 8.93 -1.30
N SER A 39 -10.31 8.68 -2.25
CA SER A 39 -11.74 8.49 -1.95
C SER A 39 -11.92 7.29 -1.00
N LEU A 40 -13.05 7.23 -0.28
CA LEU A 40 -13.39 6.09 0.58
C LEU A 40 -13.82 4.87 -0.26
N SER A 41 -12.86 4.23 -0.92
CA SER A 41 -13.08 3.09 -1.79
C SER A 41 -11.78 2.29 -1.95
N GLU A 42 -11.67 1.19 -1.24
CA GLU A 42 -10.49 0.33 -1.23
C GLU A 42 -10.35 -0.42 -2.56
N TYR A 43 -11.44 -1.02 -3.07
CA TYR A 43 -11.42 -1.81 -4.29
C TYR A 43 -10.94 -1.01 -5.51
N ALA A 44 -11.55 0.16 -5.75
CA ALA A 44 -11.21 0.97 -6.92
C ALA A 44 -9.83 1.63 -6.78
N VAL A 45 -9.47 2.11 -5.59
CA VAL A 45 -8.18 2.79 -5.35
C VAL A 45 -7.04 1.77 -5.42
N MET A 46 -7.16 0.60 -4.79
CA MET A 46 -6.13 -0.44 -4.87
C MET A 46 -5.94 -0.93 -6.31
N GLY A 47 -7.03 -1.09 -7.07
CA GLY A 47 -6.95 -1.42 -8.49
C GLY A 47 -6.24 -0.34 -9.32
N PHE A 48 -6.47 0.93 -9.00
CA PHE A 48 -5.78 2.05 -9.64
C PHE A 48 -4.28 2.05 -9.34
N GLU A 49 -3.89 1.94 -8.06
CA GLU A 49 -2.48 1.91 -7.65
C GLU A 49 -1.73 0.71 -8.24
N LEU A 50 -2.39 -0.46 -8.29
CA LEU A 50 -1.85 -1.62 -8.99
C LEU A 50 -1.63 -1.33 -10.48
N GLY A 51 -2.58 -0.68 -11.17
CA GLY A 51 -2.40 -0.32 -12.57
C GLY A 51 -1.19 0.60 -12.79
N TYR A 52 -0.97 1.53 -11.85
CA TYR A 52 0.19 2.41 -11.85
C TYR A 52 1.50 1.64 -11.61
N SER A 53 1.55 0.74 -10.62
CA SER A 53 2.74 -0.08 -10.31
C SER A 53 3.13 -1.02 -11.44
N LEU A 54 2.16 -1.52 -12.21
CA LEU A 54 2.40 -2.35 -13.40
C LEU A 54 2.99 -1.57 -14.57
N THR A 55 2.77 -0.25 -14.62
CA THR A 55 3.16 0.61 -15.74
C THR A 55 4.49 1.31 -15.49
N ASN A 56 4.82 1.62 -14.23
CA ASN A 56 6.04 2.33 -13.87
C ASN A 56 6.93 1.50 -12.93
N PRO A 57 7.91 0.74 -13.46
CA PRO A 57 8.76 -0.14 -12.65
C PRO A 57 9.74 0.60 -11.73
N GLU A 58 10.02 1.88 -12.00
CA GLU A 58 10.95 2.70 -11.21
C GLU A 58 10.24 3.41 -10.04
N ALA A 59 8.91 3.33 -9.96
CA ALA A 59 8.13 3.96 -8.90
C ALA A 59 7.92 3.01 -7.72
N LEU A 60 8.20 3.52 -6.52
CA LEU A 60 7.69 2.91 -5.29
C LEU A 60 6.22 3.31 -5.12
N VAL A 61 5.32 2.34 -5.28
CA VAL A 61 3.87 2.54 -5.16
C VAL A 61 3.39 1.92 -3.87
N ILE A 62 2.75 2.72 -3.02
CA ILE A 62 2.28 2.31 -1.71
C ILE A 62 0.79 2.57 -1.62
N TRP A 63 0.04 1.53 -1.27
CA TRP A 63 -1.37 1.65 -0.89
C TRP A 63 -1.49 1.35 0.61
N GLU A 64 -2.13 2.27 1.34
CA GLU A 64 -2.33 2.14 2.78
C GLU A 64 -3.82 1.99 3.09
N ALA A 65 -4.15 0.95 3.85
CA ALA A 65 -5.48 0.81 4.44
C ALA A 65 -5.60 1.70 5.68
N GLN A 66 -6.78 2.28 5.91
CA GLN A 66 -7.02 3.02 7.16
C GLN A 66 -6.85 2.12 8.40
N PHE A 67 -7.41 0.92 8.33
CA PHE A 67 -7.10 -0.20 9.22
C PHE A 67 -6.88 -1.43 8.35
N GLY A 68 -5.96 -2.30 8.75
CA GLY A 68 -5.64 -3.50 7.99
C GLY A 68 -6.89 -4.34 7.72
N ASP A 69 -7.85 -4.37 8.64
CA ASP A 69 -9.11 -5.13 8.54
C ASP A 69 -9.91 -4.84 7.25
N PHE A 70 -9.82 -3.63 6.69
CA PHE A 70 -10.57 -3.20 5.50
C PHE A 70 -10.00 -3.71 4.17
N ASN A 71 -8.83 -4.36 4.15
CA ASN A 71 -8.25 -4.91 2.92
C ASN A 71 -9.18 -5.92 2.22
N ASN A 72 -10.07 -6.58 2.97
CA ASN A 72 -11.03 -7.56 2.48
C ASN A 72 -12.03 -7.00 1.44
N THR A 73 -12.31 -5.70 1.46
CA THR A 73 -13.17 -5.04 0.47
C THR A 73 -12.52 -5.01 -0.92
N ALA A 74 -11.19 -5.08 -0.97
CA ALA A 74 -10.39 -5.18 -2.19
C ALA A 74 -9.91 -6.61 -2.49
N GLN A 75 -10.51 -7.65 -1.88
CA GLN A 75 -10.03 -9.03 -1.96
C GLN A 75 -9.87 -9.53 -3.40
N CYS A 76 -10.78 -9.18 -4.31
CA CYS A 76 -10.66 -9.60 -5.70
C CYS A 76 -9.41 -9.00 -6.39
N ILE A 77 -8.98 -7.79 -6.02
CA ILE A 77 -7.70 -7.23 -6.52
C ILE A 77 -6.52 -8.05 -5.96
N ILE A 78 -6.55 -8.36 -4.66
CA ILE A 78 -5.51 -9.14 -3.99
C ILE A 78 -5.39 -10.53 -4.64
N ASP A 79 -6.49 -11.28 -4.73
CA ASP A 79 -6.52 -12.66 -5.21
C ASP A 79 -6.22 -12.77 -6.70
N GLN A 80 -6.84 -11.89 -7.50
CA GLN A 80 -6.81 -12.02 -8.95
C GLN A 80 -5.64 -11.30 -9.58
N PHE A 81 -4.97 -10.40 -8.89
CA PHE A 81 -3.89 -9.64 -9.51
C PHE A 81 -2.62 -9.59 -8.66
N ILE A 82 -2.71 -9.24 -7.38
CA ILE A 82 -1.50 -9.07 -6.56
C ILE A 82 -0.82 -10.42 -6.31
N SER A 83 -1.55 -11.43 -5.82
CA SER A 83 -0.96 -12.73 -5.49
C SER A 83 -0.65 -13.58 -6.72
N SER A 84 -1.48 -13.51 -7.76
CA SER A 84 -1.43 -14.44 -8.91
C SER A 84 -1.05 -13.80 -10.24
N GLY A 85 -0.92 -12.47 -10.33
CA GLY A 85 -0.73 -11.76 -11.60
C GLY A 85 0.57 -12.10 -12.31
N GLN A 86 1.66 -12.27 -11.56
CA GLN A 86 2.96 -12.71 -12.08
C GLN A 86 2.83 -14.06 -12.79
N GLN A 87 2.22 -15.05 -12.15
CA GLN A 87 2.12 -16.41 -12.68
C GLN A 87 1.12 -16.49 -13.84
N LYS A 88 0.00 -15.78 -13.75
CA LYS A 88 -1.06 -15.83 -14.78
C LYS A 88 -0.70 -15.07 -16.05
N TRP A 89 -0.02 -13.93 -15.92
CA TRP A 89 0.14 -12.97 -17.03
C TRP A 89 1.56 -12.44 -17.20
N VAL A 90 2.54 -12.96 -16.45
CA VAL A 90 3.93 -12.49 -16.50
C VAL A 90 4.03 -10.98 -16.23
N ARG A 91 3.22 -10.50 -15.28
CA ARG A 91 3.15 -9.10 -14.88
C ARG A 91 3.74 -8.91 -13.48
N GLN A 92 4.89 -8.27 -13.45
CA GLN A 92 5.55 -7.85 -12.21
C GLN A 92 4.89 -6.58 -11.68
N SER A 93 4.52 -6.58 -10.40
CA SER A 93 4.04 -5.42 -9.66
C SER A 93 4.94 -5.18 -8.46
N GLY A 94 5.37 -3.94 -8.27
CA GLY A 94 6.10 -3.49 -7.08
C GLY A 94 5.22 -2.84 -6.01
N ILE A 95 3.90 -3.05 -6.05
CA ILE A 95 2.98 -2.42 -5.08
C ILE A 95 3.26 -2.91 -3.65
N VAL A 96 3.30 -1.99 -2.70
CA VAL A 96 3.40 -2.26 -1.27
C VAL A 96 2.05 -2.02 -0.62
N LEU A 97 1.57 -2.98 0.17
CA LEU A 97 0.35 -2.85 0.96
C LEU A 97 0.73 -2.55 2.42
N LEU A 98 0.44 -1.35 2.90
CA LEU A 98 0.55 -0.99 4.31
C LEU A 98 -0.78 -1.30 5.00
N LEU A 99 -0.76 -2.27 5.91
CA LEU A 99 -1.95 -2.78 6.58
C LEU A 99 -1.79 -2.64 8.10
N PRO A 100 -2.24 -1.53 8.71
CA PRO A 100 -2.17 -1.36 10.16
C PRO A 100 -2.77 -2.56 10.90
N HIS A 101 -2.00 -3.17 11.79
CA HIS A 101 -2.33 -4.40 12.50
C HIS A 101 -1.89 -4.29 13.96
N GLY A 102 -2.73 -4.73 14.89
CA GLY A 102 -2.39 -4.72 16.32
C GLY A 102 -3.58 -4.97 17.23
N TYR A 103 -3.41 -5.85 18.22
CA TYR A 103 -4.46 -6.18 19.19
C TYR A 103 -4.43 -5.23 20.40
N GLU A 104 -4.87 -3.99 20.18
CA GLU A 104 -4.84 -2.91 21.19
C GLU A 104 -6.18 -2.68 21.91
N GLY A 105 -7.15 -3.59 21.73
CA GLY A 105 -8.47 -3.48 22.37
C GLY A 105 -9.48 -2.59 21.64
N MET A 106 -9.19 -2.20 20.40
CA MET A 106 -10.04 -1.34 19.55
C MET A 106 -11.20 -2.07 18.87
N GLY A 107 -11.39 -3.36 19.18
CA GLY A 107 -12.47 -4.20 18.66
C GLY A 107 -12.09 -4.99 17.41
N PRO A 108 -12.99 -5.86 16.93
CA PRO A 108 -12.69 -6.87 15.91
C PRO A 108 -12.41 -6.33 14.51
N GLU A 109 -12.78 -5.08 14.21
CA GLU A 109 -12.60 -4.43 12.90
C GLU A 109 -11.44 -3.42 12.88
N HIS A 110 -10.62 -3.39 13.93
CA HIS A 110 -9.48 -2.48 14.08
C HIS A 110 -8.27 -3.20 14.70
N SER A 111 -8.17 -4.52 14.48
CA SER A 111 -7.15 -5.34 15.14
C SER A 111 -6.35 -6.18 14.17
N SER A 112 -6.95 -6.66 13.08
CA SER A 112 -6.34 -7.69 12.26
C SER A 112 -6.39 -7.38 10.77
N ALA A 113 -5.19 -7.15 10.21
CA ALA A 113 -4.93 -7.25 8.78
C ALA A 113 -5.17 -8.64 8.15
N ARG A 114 -5.52 -9.68 8.94
CA ARG A 114 -5.74 -11.06 8.45
C ARG A 114 -4.51 -11.65 7.76
N ILE A 115 -3.35 -11.48 8.41
CA ILE A 115 -2.03 -11.89 7.93
C ILE A 115 -2.02 -13.36 7.47
N GLU A 116 -2.76 -14.23 8.18
CA GLU A 116 -2.92 -15.64 7.87
C GLU A 116 -3.43 -15.89 6.43
N ARG A 117 -4.25 -14.99 5.89
CA ARG A 117 -4.75 -15.09 4.51
C ARG A 117 -3.66 -14.78 3.49
N PHE A 118 -2.85 -13.75 3.76
CA PHE A 118 -1.71 -13.41 2.89
C PHE A 118 -0.66 -14.52 2.88
N LEU A 119 -0.41 -15.15 4.03
CA LEU A 119 0.45 -16.32 4.12
C LEU A 119 -0.12 -17.51 3.32
N GLN A 120 -1.42 -17.78 3.42
CA GLN A 120 -2.07 -18.85 2.63
C GLN A 120 -2.02 -18.59 1.12
N MET A 121 -1.99 -17.33 0.68
CA MET A 121 -1.86 -16.96 -0.74
C MET A 121 -0.41 -16.96 -1.23
N SER A 122 0.56 -17.08 -0.34
CA SER A 122 1.97 -17.13 -0.70
C SER A 122 2.32 -18.53 -1.20
N ASN A 123 3.17 -18.61 -2.22
CA ASN A 123 3.64 -19.87 -2.80
C ASN A 123 5.09 -20.18 -2.39
N ASP A 124 5.51 -19.66 -1.23
CA ASP A 124 6.85 -19.88 -0.69
C ASP A 124 6.93 -21.24 0.02
N GLU A 125 8.07 -21.92 -0.12
CA GLU A 125 8.31 -23.15 0.61
C GLU A 125 8.58 -22.87 2.09
N GLU A 126 7.91 -23.61 2.98
CA GLU A 126 8.01 -23.49 4.45
C GLU A 126 9.45 -23.51 4.98
N ASN A 127 10.35 -24.23 4.28
CA ASN A 127 11.74 -24.45 4.70
C ASN A 127 12.75 -23.56 3.97
N HIS A 128 12.30 -22.63 3.12
CA HIS A 128 13.17 -21.77 2.33
C HIS A 128 12.95 -20.30 2.70
N VAL A 129 13.87 -19.75 3.49
CA VAL A 129 13.92 -18.30 3.72
C VAL A 129 14.59 -17.67 2.49
N PRO A 130 13.91 -16.77 1.75
CA PRO A 130 14.53 -16.12 0.61
C PRO A 130 15.75 -15.30 1.07
N VAL A 131 16.91 -15.57 0.45
CA VAL A 131 18.20 -14.93 0.76
C VAL A 131 18.23 -13.45 0.34
N SER A 132 17.22 -12.99 -0.41
CA SER A 132 17.08 -11.62 -0.86
C SER A 132 15.65 -11.12 -0.67
N ILE A 133 15.50 -9.99 0.03
CA ILE A 133 14.26 -9.19 0.16
C ILE A 133 13.96 -8.45 -1.18
N LEU A 134 14.30 -9.06 -2.32
CA LEU A 134 14.21 -8.44 -3.64
C LEU A 134 12.82 -8.59 -4.27
N PHE A 135 11.92 -9.32 -3.61
CA PHE A 135 10.50 -9.33 -3.93
C PHE A 135 9.74 -8.59 -2.83
N PRO A 136 8.91 -7.59 -3.15
CA PRO A 136 7.97 -7.03 -2.19
C PRO A 136 6.84 -8.04 -2.03
N MET A 137 7.11 -9.15 -1.33
CA MET A 137 6.08 -10.05 -0.86
C MET A 137 5.98 -9.85 0.65
N PHE A 138 5.10 -8.92 1.02
CA PHE A 138 4.65 -8.62 2.37
C PHE A 138 5.75 -8.13 3.32
N PHE A 139 6.03 -6.82 3.29
CA PHE A 139 6.55 -6.17 4.49
C PHE A 139 5.37 -5.92 5.43
N PHE A 140 5.38 -6.57 6.60
CA PHE A 140 4.50 -6.22 7.72
C PHE A 140 4.98 -4.94 8.40
#